data_AF-A0A4R8KZZ9-F1
#
_entry.id   AF-A0A4R8KZZ9-F1
#
_cell.length_a   1.000
_cell.length_b   1.000
_cell.length_c   1.000
_cell.angle_alpha   90.00
_cell.angle_beta   90.00
_cell.angle_gamma   90.00
#
_symmetry.space_group_name_H-M   'P 1'
#
loop_
_entity.id
_entity.type
_entity.pdbx_description
1 polymer ?
#
loop_
_entity_poly.entity_id
_entity_poly.type
_entity_poly.pdbx_seq_one_letter_code
_entity_poly.pdbx_strand_id
1 'polypeptide(L)'
;MAFFSRDYEVFLLLAAPDAPPLWEAAQWLPFAASLDGVVAQARGKASVRSHQYNPKGKPIPFGRLGWDAKSHAKWTHTPQTTEARFMSLEAWAPTWTICEKDDQAPDLFLALANESLLGLAGKTLQFSQRLVCAIATDMGPEAAATLRLSLAQLAAQQEAVIFAHTQRQWGRAAYGGFTGAIQDMLIGGLFQPDDPHARPLDAATFREPWTRMEQA
;
A
#
# COMPACT_ATOMS: atom_id res chain seq x y z
N MET A 1 -9.01 2.61 -23.95
CA MET A 1 -8.01 2.57 -22.88
C MET A 1 -8.65 1.87 -21.70
N ALA A 2 -8.39 0.57 -21.55
CA ALA A 2 -8.98 -0.24 -20.48
C ALA A 2 -8.23 -0.07 -19.15
N PHE A 3 -7.01 0.48 -19.20
CA PHE A 3 -6.12 0.59 -18.05
C PHE A 3 -6.79 1.22 -16.83
N PHE A 4 -7.39 2.41 -16.97
CA PHE A 4 -7.91 3.14 -15.81
C PHE A 4 -9.31 2.70 -15.37
N SER A 5 -10.08 2.00 -16.22
CA SER A 5 -11.50 1.73 -15.97
C SER A 5 -11.78 0.42 -15.26
N ARG A 6 -10.75 -0.37 -14.94
CA ARG A 6 -10.93 -1.65 -14.24
C ARG A 6 -11.33 -1.38 -12.78
N ASP A 7 -12.32 -2.14 -12.30
CA ASP A 7 -12.87 -1.98 -10.95
C ASP A 7 -12.07 -2.76 -9.91
N TYR A 8 -11.94 -2.17 -8.72
CA TYR A 8 -11.16 -2.70 -7.61
C TYR A 8 -11.95 -2.68 -6.30
N GLU A 9 -11.74 -3.72 -5.50
CA GLU A 9 -11.88 -3.62 -4.05
C GLU A 9 -10.62 -2.96 -3.50
N VAL A 10 -10.76 -1.83 -2.82
CA VAL A 10 -9.65 -1.07 -2.25
C VAL A 10 -9.77 -1.05 -0.74
N PHE A 11 -8.68 -1.42 -0.08
CA PHE A 11 -8.55 -1.49 1.37
C PHE A 11 -7.56 -0.46 1.85
N LEU A 12 -7.90 0.19 2.96
CA LEU A 12 -7.07 1.15 3.65
C LEU A 12 -6.81 0.66 5.08
N LEU A 13 -5.55 0.69 5.48
CA LEU A 13 -5.11 0.47 6.84
C LEU A 13 -4.24 1.66 7.26
N LEU A 14 -4.64 2.34 8.33
CA LEU A 14 -3.86 3.36 9.02
C LEU A 14 -3.42 2.79 10.36
N ALA A 15 -2.13 2.49 10.52
CA ALA A 15 -1.59 1.83 11.71
C ALA A 15 -1.55 2.78 12.92
N ALA A 16 -1.64 2.28 14.15
CA ALA A 16 -1.50 3.11 15.34
C ALA A 16 -0.20 3.95 15.33
N PRO A 17 -0.16 5.12 15.99
CA PRO A 17 1.03 5.99 16.02
C PRO A 17 2.31 5.30 16.52
N ASP A 18 2.18 4.28 17.35
CA ASP A 18 3.25 3.49 17.97
C ASP A 18 3.34 2.06 17.42
N ALA A 19 2.56 1.73 16.38
CA ALA A 19 2.59 0.42 15.74
C ALA A 19 4.00 0.07 15.22
N PRO A 20 4.40 -1.22 15.31
CA PRO A 20 5.71 -1.64 14.82
C PRO A 20 5.81 -1.45 13.30
N PRO A 21 6.94 -0.93 12.77
CA PRO A 21 7.01 -0.60 11.36
C PRO A 21 6.85 -1.82 10.44
N LEU A 22 5.96 -1.71 9.44
CA LEU A 22 5.69 -2.74 8.45
C LEU A 22 6.88 -3.03 7.54
N TRP A 23 7.87 -2.15 7.48
CA TRP A 23 9.12 -2.41 6.77
C TRP A 23 10.16 -3.18 7.58
N GLU A 24 9.89 -3.48 8.86
CA GLU A 24 10.68 -4.45 9.62
C GLU A 24 10.38 -5.86 9.12
N ALA A 25 11.42 -6.69 8.94
CA ALA A 25 11.29 -8.03 8.39
C ALA A 25 10.33 -8.91 9.22
N ALA A 26 10.31 -8.73 10.54
CA ALA A 26 9.43 -9.44 11.45
C ALA A 26 7.94 -9.14 11.23
N GLN A 27 7.61 -7.95 10.71
CA GLN A 27 6.25 -7.54 10.37
C GLN A 27 5.92 -7.85 8.90
N TRP A 28 6.84 -7.52 7.99
CA TRP A 28 6.62 -7.66 6.55
C TRP A 28 6.52 -9.11 6.10
N LEU A 29 7.45 -9.98 6.51
CA LEU A 29 7.59 -11.31 5.91
C LEU A 29 6.37 -12.21 6.16
N PRO A 30 5.78 -12.28 7.37
CA PRO A 30 4.55 -13.03 7.60
C PRO A 30 3.37 -12.50 6.77
N PHE A 31 3.24 -11.17 6.69
CA PHE A 31 2.20 -10.54 5.89
C PHE A 31 2.36 -10.83 4.39
N ALA A 32 3.57 -10.68 3.84
CA ALA A 32 3.85 -10.97 2.44
C ALA A 32 3.56 -12.45 2.10
N ALA A 33 4.01 -13.37 2.96
CA ALA A 33 3.74 -14.80 2.79
C ALA A 33 2.23 -15.12 2.80
N SER A 34 1.44 -14.41 3.61
CA SER A 34 -0.03 -14.58 3.63
C SER A 34 -0.70 -14.20 2.30
N LEU A 35 -0.03 -13.39 1.47
CA LEU A 35 -0.54 -12.97 0.17
C LEU A 35 -0.01 -13.80 -1.01
N ASP A 36 0.93 -14.73 -0.79
CA ASP A 36 1.57 -15.50 -1.87
C ASP A 36 0.54 -16.22 -2.76
N GLY A 37 -0.52 -16.77 -2.17
CA GLY A 37 -1.60 -17.43 -2.90
C GLY A 37 -2.40 -16.49 -3.81
N VAL A 38 -2.61 -15.23 -3.39
CA VAL A 38 -3.29 -14.21 -4.20
C VAL A 38 -2.35 -13.67 -5.28
N VAL A 39 -1.10 -13.42 -4.93
CA VAL A 39 -0.08 -12.95 -5.87
C VAL A 39 0.16 -13.96 -7.00
N ALA A 40 0.15 -15.26 -6.67
CA ALA A 40 0.30 -16.33 -7.66
C ALA A 40 -0.86 -16.42 -8.67
N GLN A 41 -2.04 -15.88 -8.34
CA GLN A 41 -3.20 -15.85 -9.24
C GLN A 41 -3.18 -14.69 -10.23
N ALA A 42 -2.31 -13.69 -10.02
CA ALA A 42 -2.17 -12.57 -10.95
C ALA A 42 -1.67 -13.04 -12.33
N ARG A 43 -2.07 -12.35 -13.39
CA ARG A 43 -1.78 -12.65 -14.80
C ARG A 43 -0.31 -12.56 -15.18
N GLY A 44 0.57 -12.20 -14.26
CA GLY A 44 2.00 -12.11 -14.49
C GLY A 44 2.80 -11.88 -13.21
N LYS A 45 4.13 -11.81 -13.35
CA LYS A 45 5.04 -11.72 -12.22
C LYS A 45 4.82 -10.44 -11.44
N ALA A 46 4.84 -10.56 -10.11
CA ALA A 46 4.81 -9.40 -9.22
C ALA A 46 6.21 -8.79 -9.02
N SER A 47 6.24 -7.49 -8.74
CA SER A 47 7.45 -6.75 -8.40
C SER A 47 7.23 -5.78 -7.25
N VAL A 48 8.29 -5.53 -6.51
CA VAL A 48 8.33 -4.56 -5.41
C VAL A 48 9.25 -3.39 -5.79
N ARG A 49 8.91 -2.19 -5.37
CA ARG A 49 9.75 -0.99 -5.43
C ARG A 49 9.78 -0.37 -4.04
N SER A 50 10.94 -0.36 -3.39
CA SER A 50 11.11 0.30 -2.10
C SER A 50 11.91 1.59 -2.30
N HIS A 51 11.43 2.68 -1.71
CA HIS A 51 12.12 3.96 -1.68
C HIS A 51 12.66 4.19 -0.28
N GLN A 52 13.99 4.22 -0.17
CA GLN A 52 14.69 4.40 1.10
C GLN A 52 15.91 5.30 0.92
N TYR A 53 16.33 5.92 2.02
CA TYR A 53 17.49 6.80 2.06
C TYR A 53 18.53 6.28 3.04
N ASN A 54 19.81 6.38 2.70
CA ASN A 54 20.87 6.08 3.65
C ASN A 54 21.03 7.22 4.69
N PRO A 55 21.87 7.07 5.73
CA PRO A 55 22.08 8.12 6.74
C PRO A 55 22.55 9.47 6.19
N LYS A 56 23.14 9.48 4.99
CA LYS A 56 23.57 10.69 4.28
C LYS A 56 22.45 11.33 3.43
N GLY A 57 21.23 10.82 3.53
CA GLY A 57 20.07 11.31 2.77
C GLY A 57 20.08 10.94 1.29
N LYS A 58 20.91 10.00 0.83
CA LYS A 58 20.94 9.56 -0.57
C LYS A 58 20.01 8.36 -0.80
N PRO A 59 19.25 8.33 -1.92
CA PRO A 59 18.43 7.17 -2.27
C PRO A 59 19.26 5.88 -2.37
N ILE A 60 18.71 4.78 -1.87
CA ILE A 60 19.32 3.44 -1.94
C ILE A 60 18.78 2.71 -3.19
N PRO A 61 19.64 2.33 -4.16
CA PRO A 61 19.22 1.61 -5.34
C PRO A 61 19.07 0.10 -5.06
N PHE A 62 17.84 -0.41 -5.06
CA PHE A 62 17.58 -1.85 -4.85
C PHE A 62 17.55 -2.68 -6.14
N GLY A 63 17.51 -2.03 -7.31
CA GLY A 63 17.35 -2.69 -8.60
C GLY A 63 15.98 -3.37 -8.74
N ARG A 64 15.92 -4.48 -9.48
CA ARG A 64 14.68 -5.24 -9.66
C ARG A 64 14.44 -6.14 -8.44
N LEU A 65 13.30 -5.95 -7.79
CA LEU A 65 12.82 -6.79 -6.69
C LEU A 65 11.56 -7.53 -7.15
N GLY A 66 11.56 -8.85 -6.99
CA GLY A 66 10.38 -9.68 -7.16
C GLY A 66 9.55 -9.74 -5.88
N TRP A 67 8.40 -10.42 -5.97
CA TRP A 67 7.66 -10.89 -4.80
C TRP A 67 8.21 -12.26 -4.39
N ASP A 68 9.30 -12.24 -3.61
CA ASP A 68 9.98 -13.43 -3.13
C ASP A 68 10.83 -13.10 -1.89
N ALA A 69 11.13 -14.12 -1.08
CA ALA A 69 11.88 -13.94 0.17
C ALA A 69 13.26 -13.28 -0.03
N LYS A 70 13.96 -13.60 -1.13
CA LYS A 70 15.29 -13.02 -1.42
C LYS A 70 15.18 -11.53 -1.74
N SER A 71 14.13 -11.13 -2.44
CA SER A 71 13.84 -9.75 -2.78
C SER A 71 13.38 -8.97 -1.55
N HIS A 72 12.52 -9.54 -0.69
CA HIS A 72 12.10 -8.91 0.56
C HIS A 72 13.28 -8.65 1.51
N ALA A 73 14.15 -9.63 1.71
CA ALA A 73 15.33 -9.51 2.58
C ALA A 73 16.30 -8.38 2.18
N LYS A 74 16.26 -7.88 0.94
CA LYS A 74 17.14 -6.79 0.49
C LYS A 74 16.72 -5.42 1.05
N TRP A 75 15.44 -5.21 1.31
CA TRP A 75 14.91 -3.88 1.62
C TRP A 75 14.24 -3.82 2.99
N THR A 76 13.74 -4.94 3.53
CA THR A 76 13.20 -4.97 4.88
C THR A 76 14.29 -4.73 5.92
N HIS A 77 13.96 -4.03 6.99
CA HIS A 77 14.87 -3.75 8.09
C HIS A 77 14.98 -4.96 9.01
N THR A 78 16.18 -5.14 9.55
CA THR A 78 16.48 -6.06 10.65
C THR A 78 17.32 -5.29 11.66
N PRO A 79 17.55 -5.83 12.88
CA PRO A 79 18.46 -5.19 13.84
C PRO A 79 19.88 -4.93 13.32
N GLN A 80 20.28 -5.56 12.20
CA GLN A 80 21.58 -5.40 11.55
C GLN A 80 21.56 -4.44 10.36
N THR A 81 20.38 -4.01 9.87
CA THR A 81 20.23 -3.19 8.66
C THR A 81 19.46 -1.87 8.89
N THR A 82 19.40 -1.39 10.14
CA THR A 82 18.59 -0.24 10.59
C THR A 82 19.06 1.14 10.11
N GLU A 83 20.19 1.23 9.41
CA GLU A 83 20.72 2.55 8.97
C GLU A 83 19.92 3.17 7.82
N ALA A 84 19.12 2.36 7.11
CA ALA A 84 18.25 2.87 6.07
C ALA A 84 17.00 3.54 6.66
N ARG A 85 16.59 4.66 6.08
CA ARG A 85 15.33 5.34 6.39
C ARG A 85 14.30 4.95 5.33
N PHE A 86 13.31 4.16 5.72
CA PHE A 86 12.23 3.75 4.84
C PHE A 86 11.24 4.91 4.62
N MET A 87 10.97 5.24 3.35
CA MET A 87 9.99 6.26 2.96
C MET A 87 8.69 5.61 2.49
N SER A 88 8.78 4.75 1.47
CA SER A 88 7.61 4.12 0.88
C SER A 88 7.95 2.81 0.18
N LEU A 89 6.90 2.06 -0.14
CA LEU A 89 6.95 0.87 -0.97
C LEU A 89 5.73 0.79 -1.85
N GLU A 90 5.92 0.31 -3.07
CA GLU A 90 4.86 -0.15 -3.95
C GLU A 90 5.12 -1.60 -4.36
N ALA A 91 4.07 -2.41 -4.41
CA ALA A 91 4.10 -3.72 -5.04
C ALA A 91 2.98 -3.82 -6.08
N TRP A 92 3.34 -4.40 -7.22
CA TRP A 92 2.47 -4.52 -8.40
C TRP A 92 2.46 -5.97 -8.85
N ALA A 93 1.28 -6.55 -9.05
CA ALA A 93 1.10 -7.84 -9.69
C ALA A 93 0.03 -7.73 -10.81
N PRO A 94 0.40 -7.86 -12.10
CA PRO A 94 1.75 -8.01 -12.61
C PRO A 94 2.59 -6.72 -12.47
N THR A 95 3.87 -6.77 -12.81
CA THR A 95 4.75 -5.60 -12.77
C THR A 95 4.20 -4.43 -13.59
N TRP A 96 4.52 -3.20 -13.19
CA TRP A 96 4.15 -1.97 -13.90
C TRP A 96 4.43 -2.03 -15.41
N THR A 97 5.60 -2.57 -15.82
CA THR A 97 5.97 -2.64 -17.24
C THR A 97 5.10 -3.60 -18.03
N ILE A 98 4.58 -4.66 -17.38
CA ILE A 98 3.61 -5.56 -18.00
C ILE A 98 2.26 -4.84 -18.11
N CYS A 99 1.85 -4.14 -17.05
CA CYS A 99 0.61 -3.35 -17.05
C CYS A 99 0.59 -2.31 -18.20
N GLU A 100 1.69 -1.57 -18.38
CA GLU A 100 1.83 -0.59 -19.47
C GLU A 100 1.77 -1.26 -20.85
N LYS A 101 2.52 -2.36 -21.02
CA LYS A 101 2.58 -3.09 -22.28
C LYS A 101 1.20 -3.62 -22.69
N ASP A 102 0.43 -4.09 -21.72
CA ASP A 102 -0.85 -4.74 -21.96
C ASP A 102 -2.04 -3.75 -21.92
N ASP A 103 -1.80 -2.44 -21.74
CA ASP A 103 -2.84 -1.39 -21.52
C ASP A 103 -3.86 -1.79 -20.44
N GLN A 104 -3.39 -2.43 -19.36
CA GLN A 104 -4.25 -2.92 -18.28
C GLN A 104 -3.63 -2.69 -16.89
N ALA A 105 -4.40 -2.10 -15.97
CA ALA A 105 -4.00 -1.89 -14.57
C ALA A 105 -3.75 -3.22 -13.82
N PRO A 106 -2.94 -3.24 -12.74
CA PRO A 106 -2.50 -4.47 -12.09
C PRO A 106 -3.66 -5.27 -11.50
N ASP A 107 -3.54 -6.59 -11.38
CA ASP A 107 -4.55 -7.40 -10.70
C ASP A 107 -4.54 -7.17 -9.18
N LEU A 108 -3.34 -7.01 -8.62
CA LEU A 108 -3.12 -6.65 -7.22
C LEU A 108 -2.10 -5.50 -7.13
N PHE A 109 -2.42 -4.51 -6.32
CA PHE A 109 -1.55 -3.39 -6.00
C PHE A 109 -1.48 -3.20 -4.49
N LEU A 110 -0.30 -2.82 -4.01
CA LEU A 110 -0.06 -2.47 -2.62
C LEU A 110 0.86 -1.26 -2.55
N ALA A 111 0.53 -0.32 -1.67
CA ALA A 111 1.32 0.87 -1.40
C ALA A 111 1.43 1.10 0.10
N LEU A 112 2.66 1.27 0.61
CA LEU A 112 2.98 1.51 2.01
C LEU A 112 3.77 2.81 2.13
N ALA A 113 3.38 3.69 3.07
CA ALA A 113 4.08 4.93 3.37
C ALA A 113 4.40 5.04 4.87
N ASN A 114 5.56 5.61 5.15
CA ASN A 114 5.97 6.05 6.47
C ASN A 114 5.57 7.52 6.67
N GLU A 115 4.53 7.77 7.45
CA GLU A 115 3.97 9.11 7.65
C GLU A 115 4.93 10.05 8.38
N SER A 116 5.82 9.50 9.23
CA SER A 116 6.81 10.30 9.96
C SER A 116 7.80 11.04 9.04
N LEU A 117 7.95 10.59 7.79
CA LEU A 117 8.86 11.18 6.82
C LEU A 117 8.18 12.09 5.78
N LEU A 118 6.86 12.24 5.81
CA LEU A 118 6.10 13.06 4.86
C LEU A 118 5.99 14.54 5.29
N GLY A 119 7.01 15.07 5.96
CA GLY A 119 7.09 16.50 6.29
C GLY A 119 6.37 16.90 7.59
N LEU A 120 6.15 15.96 8.49
CA LEU A 120 5.44 16.15 9.76
C LEU A 120 6.38 16.21 10.98
N ALA A 121 7.64 16.62 10.79
CA ALA A 121 8.62 16.67 11.87
C ALA A 121 8.10 17.50 13.06
N GLY A 122 8.03 16.88 14.23
CA GLY A 122 7.55 17.50 15.48
C GLY A 122 6.04 17.53 15.68
N LYS A 123 5.24 16.94 14.76
CA LYS A 123 3.80 16.81 14.94
C LYS A 123 3.43 15.47 15.57
N THR A 124 2.39 15.47 16.40
CA THR A 124 1.76 14.24 16.89
C THR A 124 1.03 13.56 15.75
N LEU A 125 1.42 12.32 15.44
CA LEU A 125 0.77 11.54 14.40
C LEU A 125 -0.47 10.84 14.96
N GLN A 126 -1.60 10.95 14.26
CA GLN A 126 -2.79 10.10 14.49
C GLN A 126 -2.61 8.65 14.00
N PHE A 127 -1.63 8.42 13.11
CA PHE A 127 -1.26 7.11 12.57
C PHE A 127 0.19 7.16 12.07
N SER A 128 0.95 6.08 12.24
CA SER A 128 2.39 6.06 11.89
C SER A 128 2.64 5.68 10.44
N GLN A 129 1.74 4.88 9.88
CA GLN A 129 1.92 4.22 8.59
C GLN A 129 0.58 4.12 7.89
N ARG A 130 0.63 4.20 6.55
CA ARG A 130 -0.53 4.05 5.69
C ARG A 130 -0.26 2.94 4.69
N LEU A 131 -1.17 1.98 4.64
CA LEU A 131 -1.18 0.88 3.69
C LEU A 131 -2.47 0.97 2.85
N VAL A 132 -2.30 1.01 1.54
CA VAL A 132 -3.39 0.90 0.56
C VAL A 132 -3.18 -0.38 -0.22
N CYS A 133 -4.18 -1.25 -0.26
CA CYS A 133 -4.18 -2.47 -1.06
C CYS A 133 -5.38 -2.45 -1.99
N ALA A 134 -5.19 -2.82 -3.26
CA ALA A 134 -6.27 -2.92 -4.22
C ALA A 134 -6.19 -4.22 -4.98
N ILE A 135 -7.32 -4.92 -5.08
CA ILE A 135 -7.46 -6.14 -5.86
C ILE A 135 -8.56 -5.95 -6.89
N ALA A 136 -8.30 -6.33 -8.14
CA ALA A 136 -9.27 -6.21 -9.19
C ALA A 136 -10.46 -7.15 -8.94
N THR A 137 -11.68 -6.66 -9.14
CA THR A 137 -12.91 -7.41 -8.85
C THR A 137 -13.05 -8.68 -9.69
N ASP A 138 -12.44 -8.70 -10.87
CA ASP A 138 -12.39 -9.83 -11.80
C ASP A 138 -11.36 -10.93 -11.41
N MET A 139 -10.54 -10.74 -10.36
CA MET A 139 -9.76 -11.83 -9.76
C MET A 139 -10.63 -12.86 -9.02
N GLY A 140 -11.90 -12.52 -8.77
CA GLY A 140 -12.87 -13.39 -8.14
C GLY A 140 -12.97 -13.23 -6.63
N PRO A 141 -14.10 -13.66 -6.05
CA PRO A 141 -14.45 -13.40 -4.65
C PRO A 141 -13.52 -14.10 -3.65
N GLU A 142 -12.95 -15.25 -4.01
CA GLU A 142 -12.03 -15.99 -3.13
C GLU A 142 -10.69 -15.25 -2.95
N ALA A 143 -10.16 -14.67 -4.03
CA ALA A 143 -8.94 -13.87 -3.98
C ALA A 143 -9.15 -12.60 -3.13
N ALA A 144 -10.29 -11.92 -3.33
CA ALA A 144 -10.67 -10.75 -2.54
C ALA A 144 -10.88 -11.09 -1.06
N ALA A 145 -11.54 -12.21 -0.75
CA ALA A 145 -11.73 -12.68 0.62
C ALA A 145 -10.40 -13.03 1.31
N THR A 146 -9.47 -13.63 0.57
CA THR A 146 -8.12 -13.95 1.08
C THR A 146 -7.35 -12.68 1.41
N LEU A 147 -7.30 -11.71 0.49
CA LEU A 147 -6.66 -10.41 0.75
C LEU A 147 -7.29 -9.72 1.97
N ARG A 148 -8.62 -9.69 2.03
CA ARG A 148 -9.36 -9.10 3.15
C ARG A 148 -8.98 -9.75 4.48
N LEU A 149 -8.90 -11.08 4.54
CA LEU A 149 -8.52 -11.80 5.75
C LEU A 149 -7.09 -11.46 6.19
N SER A 150 -6.13 -11.48 5.26
CA SER A 150 -4.75 -11.10 5.54
C SER A 150 -4.63 -9.66 6.06
N LEU A 151 -5.40 -8.73 5.48
CA LEU A 151 -5.43 -7.34 5.93
C LEU A 151 -6.13 -7.14 7.27
N ALA A 152 -7.17 -7.92 7.57
CA ALA A 152 -7.83 -7.86 8.87
C ALA A 152 -6.90 -8.35 10.00
N GLN A 153 -6.13 -9.41 9.74
CA GLN A 153 -5.09 -9.89 10.66
C GLN A 153 -3.98 -8.85 10.84
N LEU A 154 -3.53 -8.23 9.75
CA LEU A 154 -2.53 -7.17 9.82
C LEU A 154 -3.06 -5.95 10.58
N ALA A 155 -4.32 -5.57 10.36
CA ALA A 155 -4.97 -4.45 11.04
C ALA A 155 -5.03 -4.66 12.56
N ALA A 156 -5.35 -5.87 13.01
CA ALA A 156 -5.31 -6.22 14.43
C ALA A 156 -3.88 -6.14 15.00
N GLN A 157 -2.88 -6.67 14.28
CA GLN A 157 -1.47 -6.63 14.70
C GLN A 157 -0.88 -5.20 14.75
N GLN A 158 -1.38 -4.31 13.90
CA GLN A 158 -0.95 -2.92 13.79
C GLN A 158 -1.83 -1.96 14.61
N GLU A 159 -2.78 -2.51 15.38
CA GLU A 159 -3.77 -1.76 16.16
C GLU A 159 -4.40 -0.63 15.34
N ALA A 160 -4.78 -0.94 14.09
CA ALA A 160 -5.07 0.08 13.10
C ALA A 160 -6.18 1.04 13.58
N VAL A 161 -5.90 2.35 13.55
CA VAL A 161 -6.89 3.37 13.92
C VAL A 161 -8.02 3.47 12.89
N ILE A 162 -7.71 3.11 11.64
CA ILE A 162 -8.67 2.93 10.56
C ILE A 162 -8.31 1.64 9.82
N PHE A 163 -9.28 0.73 9.72
CA PHE A 163 -9.30 -0.32 8.72
C PHE A 163 -10.61 -0.19 7.95
N ALA A 164 -10.53 0.06 6.65
CA ALA A 164 -11.68 0.42 5.85
C ALA A 164 -11.57 -0.05 4.40
N HIS A 165 -12.70 -0.06 3.72
CA HIS A 165 -12.83 -0.55 2.35
C HIS A 165 -13.70 0.37 1.50
N THR A 166 -13.39 0.44 0.21
CA THR A 166 -14.19 1.11 -0.81
C THR A 166 -14.07 0.39 -2.16
N GLN A 167 -14.97 0.72 -3.08
CA GLN A 167 -14.91 0.24 -4.47
C GLN A 167 -14.66 1.41 -5.41
N ARG A 168 -13.70 1.25 -6.32
CA ARG A 168 -13.41 2.26 -7.33
C ARG A 168 -12.68 1.68 -8.53
N GLN A 169 -12.69 2.45 -9.61
CA GLN A 169 -11.84 2.20 -10.75
C GLN A 169 -10.37 2.52 -10.43
N TRP A 170 -9.45 1.88 -11.15
CA TRP A 170 -8.01 2.15 -11.02
C TRP A 170 -7.70 3.63 -11.06
N GLY A 171 -8.32 4.36 -12.00
CA GLY A 171 -8.24 5.81 -12.12
C GLY A 171 -9.44 6.36 -12.87
N ARG A 172 -9.42 7.65 -13.20
CA ARG A 172 -10.49 8.31 -13.97
C ARG A 172 -9.92 8.91 -15.24
N ALA A 173 -10.62 8.75 -16.36
CA ALA A 173 -10.25 9.42 -17.61
C ALA A 173 -10.17 10.94 -17.40
N ALA A 174 -9.12 11.55 -17.93
CA ALA A 174 -8.93 13.01 -17.93
C ALA A 174 -8.36 13.44 -19.30
N TYR A 175 -8.45 14.74 -19.61
CA TYR A 175 -7.91 15.25 -20.89
C TYR A 175 -6.40 15.00 -20.97
N GLY A 176 -5.96 14.13 -21.89
CA GLY A 176 -4.56 13.75 -22.07
C GLY A 176 -4.05 12.61 -21.19
N GLY A 177 -4.90 11.90 -20.43
CA GLY A 177 -4.48 10.77 -19.61
C GLY A 177 -5.54 10.29 -18.62
N PHE A 178 -5.12 10.02 -17.38
CA PHE A 178 -6.00 9.69 -16.26
C PHE A 178 -5.57 10.43 -14.98
N THR A 179 -6.49 10.55 -14.03
CA THR A 179 -6.26 11.17 -12.72
C THR A 179 -6.89 10.35 -11.62
N GLY A 180 -6.47 10.60 -10.37
CA GLY A 180 -7.00 9.92 -9.20
C GLY A 180 -6.77 8.43 -9.30
N ALA A 181 -5.56 8.02 -9.66
CA ALA A 181 -5.21 6.62 -9.64
C ALA A 181 -5.14 6.11 -8.21
N ILE A 182 -5.39 4.82 -8.00
CA ILE A 182 -5.28 4.20 -6.67
C ILE A 182 -3.86 4.39 -6.10
N GLN A 183 -2.82 4.30 -6.93
CA GLN A 183 -1.44 4.57 -6.51
C GLN A 183 -1.24 6.01 -5.97
N ASP A 184 -2.03 6.97 -6.46
CA ASP A 184 -1.89 8.37 -6.04
C ASP A 184 -2.24 8.51 -4.56
N MET A 185 -3.10 7.62 -4.01
CA MET A 185 -3.54 7.61 -2.61
C MET A 185 -2.41 7.59 -1.59
N LEU A 186 -1.19 7.19 -1.98
CA LEU A 186 -0.02 7.20 -1.11
C LEU A 186 0.59 8.60 -0.94
N ILE A 187 0.43 9.47 -1.93
CA ILE A 187 1.02 10.82 -1.94
C ILE A 187 -0.08 11.87 -1.75
N GLY A 188 -1.27 11.67 -2.32
CA GLY A 188 -2.41 12.57 -2.24
C GLY A 188 -3.72 11.89 -2.64
N GLY A 189 -4.84 12.61 -2.60
CA GLY A 189 -6.13 12.08 -3.07
C GLY A 189 -6.87 11.15 -2.09
N LEU A 190 -6.23 10.65 -1.04
CA LEU A 190 -6.91 9.92 0.05
C LEU A 190 -7.65 10.87 1.00
N PHE A 191 -6.93 11.86 1.53
CA PHE A 191 -7.43 12.80 2.53
C PHE A 191 -7.92 14.11 1.89
N GLN A 192 -8.85 14.79 2.55
CA GLN A 192 -9.18 16.18 2.23
C GLN A 192 -7.92 17.07 2.28
N PRO A 193 -7.91 18.26 1.64
CA PRO A 193 -6.72 19.13 1.55
C PRO A 193 -6.10 19.63 2.88
N ASP A 194 -6.59 19.18 4.03
CA ASP A 194 -6.09 19.52 5.36
C ASP A 194 -5.13 18.45 5.91
N ASP A 195 -4.40 18.79 6.98
CA ASP A 195 -3.53 17.85 7.69
C ASP A 195 -4.38 16.74 8.38
N PRO A 196 -4.29 15.47 7.94
CA PRO A 196 -5.08 14.39 8.52
C PRO A 196 -4.68 14.05 9.96
N HIS A 197 -3.54 14.55 10.44
CA HIS A 197 -3.11 14.36 11.82
C HIS A 197 -3.57 15.48 12.77
N ALA A 198 -4.16 16.56 12.25
CA ALA A 198 -4.58 17.71 13.06
C ALA A 198 -5.93 17.53 13.77
N ARG A 199 -6.69 16.49 13.43
CA ARG A 199 -8.01 16.20 14.02
C ARG A 199 -8.27 14.69 14.12
N PRO A 200 -9.25 14.25 14.93
CA PRO A 200 -9.67 12.86 14.95
C PRO A 200 -10.05 12.34 13.55
N LEU A 201 -9.74 11.08 13.28
CA LEU A 201 -10.02 10.44 11.99
C LEU A 201 -11.49 10.02 11.91
N ASP A 202 -12.28 10.81 11.18
CA ASP A 202 -13.70 10.55 10.90
C ASP A 202 -13.97 10.42 9.40
N ALA A 203 -15.23 10.19 9.02
CA ALA A 203 -15.62 10.08 7.62
C ALA A 203 -15.31 11.35 6.80
N ALA A 204 -15.32 12.53 7.43
CA ALA A 204 -15.02 13.80 6.76
C ALA A 204 -13.51 14.00 6.52
N THR A 205 -12.64 13.13 7.05
CA THR A 205 -11.19 13.15 6.78
C THR A 205 -10.88 12.68 5.35
N PHE A 206 -11.74 11.87 4.74
CA PHE A 206 -11.49 11.25 3.43
C PHE A 206 -12.16 12.01 2.28
N ARG A 207 -11.56 11.91 1.08
CA ARG A 207 -12.14 12.51 -0.14
C ARG A 207 -13.34 11.75 -0.70
N GLU A 208 -13.46 10.49 -0.33
CA GLU A 208 -14.53 9.59 -0.79
C GLU A 208 -15.05 8.74 0.37
N PRO A 209 -16.23 8.12 0.23
CA PRO A 209 -16.78 7.25 1.25
C PRO A 209 -15.93 5.98 1.44
N TRP A 210 -15.72 5.63 2.70
CA TRP A 210 -15.07 4.39 3.13
C TRP A 210 -15.97 3.66 4.12
N THR A 211 -16.13 2.36 3.93
CA THR A 211 -16.85 1.48 4.85
C THR A 211 -15.87 0.93 5.86
N ARG A 212 -16.06 1.22 7.15
CA ARG A 212 -15.21 0.64 8.20
C ARG A 212 -15.38 -0.87 8.24
N MET A 213 -14.26 -1.56 8.44
CA MET A 213 -14.20 -3.01 8.56
C MET A 213 -13.88 -3.41 9.98
N GLU A 214 -14.33 -4.59 10.38
CA GLU A 214 -13.95 -5.19 11.66
C GLU A 214 -12.51 -5.70 11.59
N GLN A 215 -11.78 -5.54 12.68
CA GLN A 215 -10.48 -6.17 12.90
C GLN A 215 -10.73 -7.59 13.39
N ALA A 216 -9.91 -8.54 12.93
CA ALA A 216 -10.04 -9.96 13.26
C ALA A 216 -9.56 -10.28 14.68
#